data_AF-A0A2W4JI36-F1
#
_entry.id   AF-A0A2W4JI36-F1
#
_cell.length_a   1.000
_cell.length_b   1.000
_cell.length_c   1.000
_cell.angle_alpha   90.00
_cell.angle_beta   90.00
_cell.angle_gamma   90.00
#
_symmetry.space_group_name_H-M   'P 1'
#
loop_
_entity.id
_entity.type
_entity.pdbx_description
1 polymer ?
#
loop_
_entity_poly.entity_id
_entity_poly.type
_entity_poly.pdbx_seq_one_letter_code
_entity_poly.pdbx_strand_id
1 'polypeptide(L)' 'MNEFVEWGSLLNIVVFGLLVGAGVPAVYALGVRAVKNVGARDGAGRLPLWRKAVAVLCFGVCVAVVLTGVVFIAAGGH' A
#
# COMPACT_ATOMS: atom_id res chain seq x y z
N MET A 1 -14.74 -11.39 32.52
CA MET A 1 -14.84 -10.67 31.22
C MET A 1 -13.52 -10.55 30.46
N ASN A 2 -12.37 -10.94 31.04
CA ASN A 2 -11.11 -11.09 30.30
C ASN A 2 -10.90 -12.48 29.68
N GLU A 3 -11.74 -13.48 30.01
CA GLU A 3 -11.63 -14.87 29.49
C GLU A 3 -12.41 -15.12 28.20
N PHE A 4 -13.30 -14.22 27.76
CA PHE A 4 -14.08 -14.39 26.52
C PHE A 4 -13.50 -13.64 25.32
N VAL A 5 -12.65 -12.64 25.60
CA VAL A 5 -12.07 -11.76 24.59
C VAL A 5 -10.55 -11.82 24.73
N GLU A 6 -9.94 -12.52 23.79
CA GLU A 6 -8.48 -12.58 23.64
C GLU A 6 -7.97 -11.23 23.12
N TRP A 7 -7.79 -10.28 24.04
CA TRP A 7 -7.37 -8.91 23.74
C TRP A 7 -6.05 -8.85 22.97
N GLY A 8 -5.12 -9.78 23.18
CA GLY A 8 -3.89 -9.88 22.42
C GLY A 8 -4.13 -10.22 20.95
N SER A 9 -5.02 -11.17 20.67
CA SER A 9 -5.42 -11.54 19.30
C SER A 9 -6.17 -10.39 18.61
N LEU A 10 -7.09 -9.73 19.32
CA LEU A 10 -7.78 -8.56 18.79
C LEU A 10 -6.82 -7.43 18.43
N LEU A 11 -5.86 -7.13 19.31
CA LEU A 11 -4.86 -6.09 19.04
C LEU A 11 -4.04 -6.44 17.79
N ASN A 12 -3.62 -7.69 17.65
CA ASN A 12 -2.92 -8.16 16.45
C ASN A 12 -3.75 -7.96 15.19
N ILE A 13 -5.02 -8.37 15.20
CA ILE A 13 -5.91 -8.21 14.04
C ILE A 13 -6.08 -6.73 13.68
N VAL A 14 -6.24 -5.85 14.67
CA VAL A 14 -6.34 -4.41 14.44
C VAL A 14 -5.05 -3.87 13.84
N VAL A 15 -3.89 -4.25 14.37
CA VAL A 15 -2.59 -3.81 13.86
C VAL A 15 -2.36 -4.30 12.42
N PHE A 16 -2.57 -5.58 12.13
CA PHE A 16 -2.43 -6.12 10.78
C PHE A 16 -3.48 -5.55 9.82
N GLY A 17 -4.71 -5.38 10.27
CA GLY A 17 -5.77 -4.74 9.50
C GLY A 17 -5.45 -3.28 9.17
N LEU A 18 -4.83 -2.54 10.09
CA LEU A 18 -4.39 -1.17 9.84
C LEU A 18 -3.19 -1.14 8.88
N LEU A 19 -2.18 -1.97 9.12
CA LEU A 19 -0.96 -2.02 8.30
C LEU A 19 -1.26 -2.48 6.87
N VAL A 20 -2.03 -3.56 6.70
CA VAL A 20 -2.33 -4.10 5.37
C VAL A 20 -3.50 -3.35 4.74
N GLY A 21 -4.58 -3.14 5.49
CA GLY A 21 -5.79 -2.50 4.99
C GLY A 21 -5.63 -1.01 4.72
N ALA A 22 -5.00 -0.24 5.61
CA ALA A 22 -4.77 1.19 5.41
C ALA A 22 -3.38 1.51 4.81
N GLY A 23 -2.38 0.66 5.03
CA GLY A 23 -1.04 0.88 4.48
C GLY A 23 -0.98 0.76 2.96
N VAL A 24 -1.68 -0.20 2.35
CA VAL A 24 -1.72 -0.33 0.88
C VAL A 24 -2.35 0.91 0.22
N PRO A 25 -3.53 1.41 0.65
CA PRO A 25 -4.06 2.69 0.20
C PRO A 25 -3.12 3.87 0.44
N ALA A 26 -2.41 3.92 1.58
CA ALA A 26 -1.47 4.99 1.88
C ALA A 26 -0.30 5.01 0.88
N VAL A 27 0.29 3.85 0.57
CA VAL A 27 1.35 3.73 -0.45
C VAL A 27 0.85 4.15 -1.82
N TYR A 28 -0.36 3.75 -2.20
CA TYR A 28 -0.98 4.18 -3.45
C TYR A 28 -1.14 5.71 -3.51
N ALA A 29 -1.64 6.32 -2.42
CA ALA A 29 -1.79 7.77 -2.32
C ALA A 29 -0.45 8.50 -2.44
N LEU A 30 0.63 7.97 -1.88
CA LEU A 30 1.98 8.51 -2.06
C LEU A 30 2.43 8.48 -3.53
N GLY A 31 2.17 7.39 -4.24
CA GLY A 31 2.43 7.28 -5.68
C GLY A 31 1.66 8.32 -6.50
N VAL A 32 0.37 8.49 -6.21
CA VAL A 32 -0.47 9.53 -6.86
C VAL A 32 0.08 10.92 -6.54
N ARG A 33 0.44 11.19 -5.28
CA ARG A 33 1.00 12.47 -4.84
C ARG A 33 2.31 12.80 -5.55
N ALA A 34 3.17 11.81 -5.80
CA ALA A 34 4.43 12.00 -6.51
C ALA A 34 4.22 12.51 -7.96
N VAL A 35 3.13 12.09 -8.61
CA VAL A 35 2.85 12.42 -10.03
C VAL A 35 1.93 13.64 -10.19
N LYS A 36 0.92 13.79 -9.32
CA LYS A 36 -0.16 14.78 -9.46
C LYS A 36 0.00 16.05 -8.64
N ASN A 37 1.00 16.14 -7.76
CA ASN A 37 1.23 17.35 -6.96
C ASN A 37 1.42 18.60 -7.85
N VAL A 38 0.94 19.75 -7.36
CA VAL A 38 1.26 21.05 -7.94
C VAL A 38 2.78 21.25 -7.91
N GLY A 39 3.38 21.65 -9.03
CA GLY A 39 4.84 21.73 -9.17
C GLY A 39 5.55 20.37 -9.33
N ALA A 40 4.83 19.29 -9.64
CA ALA A 40 5.46 18.00 -9.94
C ALA A 40 6.20 17.96 -11.26
N ARG A 41 5.84 18.85 -12.19
CA ARG A 41 6.48 18.98 -13.49
C ARG A 41 7.51 20.12 -13.47
N ASP A 42 8.60 19.92 -14.19
CA ASP A 42 9.59 20.96 -14.45
C ASP A 42 9.02 22.07 -15.36
N GLY A 43 9.81 23.12 -15.62
CA GLY A 43 9.43 24.20 -16.53
C GLY A 43 9.13 23.78 -17.97
N ALA A 44 9.50 22.56 -18.36
CA ALA A 44 9.21 21.96 -19.66
C ALA A 44 8.04 20.96 -19.61
N GLY A 45 7.31 20.87 -18.49
CA GLY A 45 6.17 19.97 -18.34
C GLY A 45 6.53 18.50 -18.08
N ARG A 46 7.80 18.17 -17.86
CA ARG A 46 8.27 16.79 -17.64
C ARG A 46 8.27 16.42 -16.17
N LEU A 47 8.00 15.15 -15.88
CA LEU A 47 8.11 14.62 -14.52
C LEU A 47 9.59 14.25 -14.25
N PRO A 48 10.21 14.80 -13.19
CA PRO A 48 11.60 14.50 -12.87
C PRO A 48 11.78 13.02 -12.53
N LEU A 49 12.94 12.46 -12.89
CA LEU A 49 13.21 11.02 -12.85
C LEU A 49 13.02 10.42 -11.45
N TRP A 50 13.47 11.13 -10.41
CA TRP A 50 13.26 10.74 -9.00
C TRP A 50 11.78 10.57 -8.66
N ARG A 51 10.91 11.51 -9.04
CA ARG A 51 9.46 11.41 -8.77
C ARG A 51 8.82 10.27 -9.54
N LYS A 52 9.27 10.05 -10.78
CA LYS A 52 8.85 8.90 -11.59
C LYS A 52 9.25 7.58 -10.91
N ALA A 53 10.46 7.48 -10.40
CA ALA A 53 10.95 6.30 -9.69
C ALA A 53 10.11 6.02 -8.43
N VAL A 54 9.83 7.05 -7.61
CA VAL A 54 8.96 6.92 -6.43
C VAL A 54 7.56 6.44 -6.81
N ALA A 55 6.97 6.99 -7.87
CA ALA A 55 5.65 6.58 -8.34
C ALA A 55 5.63 5.13 -8.81
N VAL A 56 6.62 4.73 -9.64
CA VAL A 56 6.75 3.35 -10.13
C VAL A 56 6.94 2.38 -8.97
N LEU A 57 7.75 2.74 -7.97
CA LEU A 57 7.96 1.93 -6.78
C LEU A 57 6.64 1.76 -5.99
N CYS A 58 5.92 2.84 -5.71
CA CYS A 58 4.66 2.77 -4.96
C CYS A 58 3.60 1.92 -5.70
N PHE A 59 3.40 2.16 -7.00
CA PHE A 59 2.44 1.38 -7.77
C PHE A 59 2.87 -0.07 -7.95
N GLY A 60 4.17 -0.30 -8.14
CA GLY A 60 4.74 -1.64 -8.20
C GLY A 60 4.50 -2.44 -6.93
N VAL A 61 4.66 -1.81 -5.76
CA VAL A 61 4.33 -2.43 -4.46
C VAL A 61 2.83 -2.77 -4.38
N CYS A 62 1.93 -1.85 -4.77
CA CYS A 62 0.49 -2.14 -4.79
C CYS A 62 0.15 -3.34 -5.68
N VAL A 63 0.71 -3.40 -6.90
CA VAL A 63 0.51 -4.52 -7.82
C VAL A 63 1.06 -5.82 -7.22
N ALA A 64 2.26 -5.79 -6.66
CA ALA A 64 2.86 -6.96 -6.02
C ALA A 64 2.00 -7.50 -4.88
N VAL A 65 1.43 -6.63 -4.03
CA VAL A 65 0.53 -7.02 -2.94
C VAL A 65 -0.74 -7.67 -3.49
N VAL A 66 -1.38 -7.08 -4.50
CA VAL A 66 -2.59 -7.63 -5.12
C VAL A 66 -2.30 -8.98 -5.76
N LEU A 67 -1.24 -9.08 -6.57
CA LEU A 67 -0.87 -10.34 -7.22
C LEU A 67 -0.53 -11.42 -6.20
N THR A 68 0.18 -11.09 -5.12
CA THR A 68 0.47 -12.04 -4.05
C THR A 68 -0.82 -12.55 -3.42
N GLY A 69 -1.77 -11.67 -3.11
CA GLY A 69 -3.08 -12.08 -2.57
C GLY A 69 -3.86 -12.97 -3.53
N VAL A 70 -3.91 -12.62 -4.83
CA VAL A 70 -4.60 -13.40 -5.86
C VAL A 70 -3.96 -14.78 -6.01
N VAL A 71 -2.63 -14.86 -6.12
CA VAL A 71 -1.90 -16.13 -6.26
C VAL A 71 -2.07 -16.98 -5.00
N PHE A 72 -2.03 -16.39 -3.81
CA PHE A 72 -2.25 -17.11 -2.55
C PHE A 72 -3.64 -17.75 -2.50
N ILE A 73 -4.68 -17.00 -2.86
CA ILE A 73 -6.06 -17.51 -2.93
C ILE A 73 -6.15 -18.60 -4.01
N ALA A 74 -5.56 -18.38 -5.19
CA ALA A 74 -5.60 -19.34 -6.29
C ALA A 74 -4.82 -20.64 -5.99
N ALA A 75 -3.77 -20.56 -5.18
CA ALA A 75 -2.93 -21.70 -4.80
C ALA A 75 -3.53 -22.56 -3.67
N GLY A 76 -4.70 -22.19 -3.14
CA GLY A 76 -5.41 -22.96 -2.11
C GLY A 76 -5.58 -22.24 -0.78
N GLY A 77 -4.86 -21.14 -0.53
CA GLY A 77 -5.13 -20.26 0.61
C GLY A 77 -5.02 -20.92 2.00
N HIS A 78 -4.16 -21.93 2.15
CA HIS A 78 -3.95 -22.70 3.38
C HIS A 78 -2.48 -22.75 3.76
#